data_AF-A0A0G7ZNJ7-F1
#
_entry.id   AF-A0A0G7ZNJ7-F1
#
_cell.length_a   1.000
_cell.length_b   1.000
_cell.length_c   1.000
_cell.angle_alpha   90.00
_cell.angle_beta   90.00
_cell.angle_gamma   90.00
#
_symmetry.space_group_name_H-M   'P 1'
#
loop_
_entity.id
_entity.type
_entity.pdbx_description
1 polymer ?
#
loop_
_entity_poly.entity_id
_entity_poly.type
_entity_poly.pdbx_seq_one_letter_code
_entity_poly.pdbx_strand_id
1 'polypeptide(L)'
;MNKKIILYKVRPYFDFFVALLLLILLIISFIFWVYVGAFLLILFYIFNFYYLFEILFADFNYQNKKFWFFILIIFPGGGSYLYFAFAKISIKKAKLDKNLPIIKNDLQNADIFLLASEFENFEIGSNLFLIDEKEQEINNFIQEIKNAKKEICFFLSSLDNGLIWKVIKEELNLKVKLIKDFSIIFIVDFFALDKNNKKIIKEIKEIENSKILYFNNWNIFLTSAYKNKKANFNFIIIDQKTTYFNGIILNDQKFLFTKNGFVFTNGFKFKDNLTIFFNHFFNYLIAFSDQNLSEKREKEISNLKKLDHKKNLTENIQIFVNGFLDKKDFYYQKFIDSINKAKTSIKIIISNILLLDDFKNCLLDALSRNISIKIIISNPKNKDLKTKLSYFYEQELISLGAEVFKFEYTKIVTNFLIIDDDNIIYSSSDFSYNQIFNNLNFNLIINSKEFAIKSNLIFKDLLKNSYREKTNYLKWSIFKQIFYKLVNFISPIL
;
A
#
# COMPACT_ATOMS: atom_id res chain seq x y z
N MET A 1 -93.90 1.58 -4.40
CA MET A 1 -93.15 2.68 -5.05
C MET A 1 -92.43 3.60 -4.05
N ASN A 2 -93.03 4.00 -2.93
CA ASN A 2 -92.44 5.00 -1.99
C ASN A 2 -91.07 4.62 -1.38
N LYS A 3 -90.78 3.34 -1.11
CA LYS A 3 -89.47 2.92 -0.56
C LYS A 3 -88.29 3.13 -1.54
N LYS A 4 -88.50 2.99 -2.86
CA LYS A 4 -87.43 3.18 -3.87
C LYS A 4 -87.07 4.65 -4.09
N ILE A 5 -88.03 5.57 -3.94
CA ILE A 5 -87.82 7.02 -4.08
C ILE A 5 -87.04 7.59 -2.89
N ILE A 6 -87.31 7.10 -1.68
CA ILE A 6 -86.56 7.48 -0.47
C ILE A 6 -85.10 7.00 -0.57
N LEU A 7 -84.88 5.75 -1.02
CA LEU A 7 -83.53 5.22 -1.26
C LEU A 7 -82.73 6.05 -2.29
N TYR A 8 -83.36 6.50 -3.38
CA TYR A 8 -82.70 7.36 -4.37
C TYR A 8 -82.38 8.77 -3.87
N LYS A 9 -83.19 9.32 -2.95
CA LYS A 9 -82.90 10.62 -2.31
C LYS A 9 -81.83 10.53 -1.22
N VAL A 10 -81.70 9.39 -0.53
CA VAL A 10 -80.75 9.20 0.58
C VAL A 10 -79.38 8.70 0.12
N ARG A 11 -79.31 7.96 -0.99
CA ARG A 11 -78.06 7.40 -1.54
C ARG A 11 -76.96 8.44 -1.81
N PRO A 12 -77.22 9.64 -2.38
CA PRO A 12 -76.19 10.65 -2.58
C PRO A 12 -75.59 11.17 -1.27
N TYR A 13 -76.41 11.29 -0.21
CA TYR A 13 -75.94 11.69 1.12
C TYR A 13 -75.13 10.58 1.79
N PHE A 14 -75.52 9.32 1.57
CA PHE A 14 -74.75 8.16 2.03
C PHE A 14 -73.40 8.07 1.30
N ASP A 15 -73.38 8.21 -0.02
CA ASP A 15 -72.16 8.22 -0.83
C ASP A 15 -71.24 9.40 -0.46
N PHE A 16 -71.82 10.59 -0.20
CA PHE A 16 -71.08 11.74 0.32
C PHE A 16 -70.49 11.48 1.72
N PHE A 17 -71.26 10.85 2.61
CA PHE A 17 -70.79 10.48 3.95
C PHE A 17 -69.65 9.44 3.88
N VAL A 18 -69.76 8.43 3.00
CA VAL A 18 -68.70 7.44 2.77
C VAL A 18 -67.46 8.12 2.18
N ALA A 19 -67.61 9.03 1.22
CA ALA A 19 -66.50 9.78 0.64
C ALA A 19 -65.80 10.68 1.70
N LEU A 20 -66.57 11.34 2.57
CA LEU A 20 -66.04 12.12 3.69
C LEU A 20 -65.26 11.24 4.68
N LEU A 21 -65.78 10.04 4.98
CA LEU A 21 -65.13 9.09 5.88
C LEU A 21 -63.82 8.55 5.28
N LEU A 22 -63.79 8.28 3.97
CA LEU A 22 -62.58 7.91 3.24
C LEU A 22 -61.54 9.06 3.23
N LEU A 23 -61.98 10.31 3.05
CA LEU A 23 -61.11 11.49 3.13
C LEU A 23 -60.47 11.63 4.52
N ILE A 24 -61.26 11.48 5.59
CA ILE A 24 -60.78 11.53 6.97
C ILE A 24 -59.76 10.41 7.24
N LEU A 25 -60.04 9.18 6.80
CA LEU A 25 -59.09 8.06 6.92
C LEU A 25 -57.78 8.33 6.18
N LEU A 26 -57.85 8.94 4.99
CA LEU A 26 -56.66 9.31 4.22
C LEU A 26 -55.83 10.39 4.93
N ILE A 27 -56.49 11.40 5.52
CA ILE A 27 -55.84 12.44 6.32
C ILE A 27 -55.18 11.84 7.57
N ILE A 28 -55.87 10.95 8.31
CA ILE A 28 -55.32 10.27 9.48
C ILE A 28 -54.11 9.40 9.10
N SER A 29 -54.20 8.65 8.00
CA SER A 29 -53.09 7.85 7.47
C SER A 29 -51.88 8.70 7.11
N PHE A 30 -52.10 9.85 6.46
CA PHE A 30 -51.05 10.80 6.13
C PHE A 30 -50.39 11.38 7.38
N ILE A 31 -51.20 11.82 8.36
CA ILE A 31 -50.72 12.34 9.64
C ILE A 31 -49.91 11.27 10.39
N PHE A 32 -50.40 10.04 10.44
CA PHE A 32 -49.69 8.92 11.05
C PHE A 32 -48.35 8.68 10.37
N TRP A 33 -48.29 8.69 9.03
CA TRP A 33 -47.04 8.58 8.28
C TRP A 33 -46.05 9.70 8.58
N VAL A 34 -46.53 10.94 8.73
CA VAL A 34 -45.69 12.09 9.09
C VAL A 34 -45.12 11.93 10.50
N TYR A 35 -45.94 11.54 11.49
CA TYR A 35 -45.47 11.34 12.86
C TYR A 35 -44.55 10.13 13.01
N VAL A 36 -44.87 9.01 12.36
CA VAL A 36 -44.00 7.83 12.32
C VAL A 36 -42.68 8.18 11.63
N GLY A 37 -42.72 8.91 10.52
CA GLY A 37 -41.53 9.40 9.84
C GLY A 37 -40.67 10.30 10.72
N ALA A 38 -41.27 11.26 11.42
CA ALA A 38 -40.59 12.14 12.36
C ALA A 38 -39.96 11.36 13.53
N PHE A 39 -40.68 10.39 14.09
CA PHE A 39 -40.17 9.52 15.15
C PHE A 39 -38.99 8.67 14.68
N LEU A 40 -39.07 8.06 13.49
CA LEU A 40 -37.97 7.31 12.89
C LEU A 40 -36.76 8.20 12.62
N LEU A 41 -36.96 9.43 12.16
CA LEU A 41 -35.87 10.41 11.99
C LEU A 41 -35.19 10.73 13.32
N ILE A 42 -35.96 10.98 14.39
CA ILE A 42 -35.41 11.21 15.73
C ILE A 42 -34.59 10.01 16.19
N LEU A 43 -35.11 8.78 16.02
CA LEU A 43 -34.37 7.56 16.33
C LEU A 43 -33.05 7.46 15.53
N PHE A 44 -33.07 7.77 14.23
CA PHE A 44 -31.86 7.77 13.41
C PHE A 44 -30.80 8.76 13.93
N TYR A 45 -31.21 9.95 14.36
CA TYR A 45 -30.30 10.93 14.95
C TYR A 45 -29.76 10.47 16.31
N ILE A 46 -30.59 9.86 17.16
CA ILE A 46 -30.15 9.28 18.44
C ILE A 46 -29.09 8.20 18.20
N PHE A 47 -29.34 7.27 17.25
CA PHE A 47 -28.36 6.25 16.88
C PHE A 47 -27.08 6.86 16.29
N ASN A 48 -27.19 7.89 15.46
CA ASN A 48 -26.04 8.59 14.91
C ASN A 48 -25.19 9.25 16.01
N PHE A 49 -25.83 9.93 16.97
CA PHE A 49 -25.14 10.54 18.11
C PHE A 49 -24.45 9.50 18.98
N TYR A 50 -25.11 8.36 19.23
CA TYR A 50 -24.51 7.23 19.93
C TYR A 50 -23.22 6.74 19.25
N TYR A 51 -23.23 6.55 17.92
CA TYR A 51 -22.03 6.11 17.20
C TYR A 51 -20.95 7.18 17.08
N LEU A 52 -21.32 8.47 16.98
CA LEU A 52 -20.36 9.57 17.08
C LEU A 52 -19.63 9.55 18.41
N PHE A 53 -20.36 9.34 19.51
CA PHE A 53 -19.78 9.19 20.83
C PHE A 53 -18.91 7.93 20.92
N GLU A 54 -19.37 6.79 20.43
CA GLU A 54 -18.60 5.53 20.44
C GLU A 54 -17.26 5.66 19.70
N ILE A 55 -17.21 6.35 18.55
CA ILE A 55 -15.96 6.54 17.78
C ILE A 55 -14.89 7.28 18.57
N LEU A 56 -15.28 8.23 19.44
CA LEU A 56 -14.32 8.96 20.28
C LEU A 56 -13.56 8.00 21.19
N PHE A 57 -14.26 7.01 21.74
CA PHE A 57 -13.70 5.97 22.62
C PHE A 57 -13.21 4.72 21.90
N ALA A 58 -13.51 4.57 20.60
CA ALA A 58 -13.06 3.42 19.84
C ALA A 58 -11.52 3.38 19.72
N ASP A 59 -10.95 2.18 19.71
CA ASP A 59 -9.51 1.91 19.49
C ASP A 59 -9.11 2.09 18.02
N PHE A 60 -9.57 3.16 17.38
CA PHE A 60 -9.15 3.53 16.04
C PHE A 60 -8.00 4.52 16.11
N ASN A 61 -7.09 4.46 15.14
CA ASN A 61 -6.15 5.56 14.96
C ASN A 61 -6.87 6.80 14.43
N TYR A 62 -6.23 7.95 14.62
CA TYR A 62 -6.81 9.27 14.38
C TYR A 62 -7.43 9.42 12.98
N GLN A 63 -6.73 8.95 11.95
CA GLN A 63 -7.21 9.02 10.56
C GLN A 63 -8.49 8.21 10.33
N ASN A 64 -8.60 6.99 10.89
CA ASN A 64 -9.84 6.21 10.79
C ASN A 64 -10.98 6.83 11.60
N LYS A 65 -10.69 7.40 12.78
CA LYS A 65 -11.69 8.14 13.56
C LYS A 65 -12.24 9.30 12.73
N LYS A 66 -11.35 10.12 12.16
CA LYS A 66 -11.68 11.26 11.31
C LYS A 66 -12.56 10.86 10.12
N PHE A 67 -12.22 9.75 9.45
CA PHE A 67 -13.01 9.21 8.34
C PHE A 67 -14.43 8.79 8.75
N TRP A 68 -14.57 7.97 9.80
CA TRP A 68 -15.88 7.51 10.25
C TRP A 68 -16.74 8.65 10.82
N PHE A 69 -16.10 9.58 11.53
CA PHE A 69 -16.76 10.78 12.03
C PHE A 69 -17.33 11.62 10.88
N PHE A 70 -16.57 11.78 9.79
CA PHE A 70 -17.02 12.48 8.58
C PHE A 70 -18.22 11.78 7.90
N ILE A 71 -18.20 10.45 7.78
CA ILE A 71 -19.34 9.69 7.24
C ILE A 71 -20.60 9.90 8.08
N LEU A 72 -20.48 9.82 9.41
CA LEU A 72 -21.64 9.95 10.30
C LEU A 72 -22.27 11.33 10.21
N ILE A 73 -21.49 12.38 10.01
CA ILE A 73 -21.98 13.76 9.85
C ILE A 73 -22.68 13.95 8.50
N ILE A 74 -22.07 13.48 7.41
CA ILE A 74 -22.63 13.72 6.06
C ILE A 74 -23.85 12.86 5.77
N PHE A 75 -23.89 11.65 6.34
CA PHE A 75 -24.97 10.71 6.10
C PHE A 75 -25.57 10.19 7.41
N PRO A 76 -26.36 11.00 8.13
CA PRO A 76 -27.03 10.56 9.35
C PRO A 76 -27.90 9.32 9.12
N GLY A 77 -27.89 8.37 10.05
CA GLY A 77 -28.60 7.08 9.93
C GLY A 77 -27.89 6.08 9.00
N GLY A 78 -27.69 6.42 7.73
CA GLY A 78 -27.03 5.53 6.78
C GLY A 78 -25.53 5.32 7.08
N GLY A 79 -24.83 6.38 7.48
CA GLY A 79 -23.46 6.32 7.99
C GLY A 79 -23.35 5.48 9.28
N SER A 80 -24.37 5.53 10.14
CA SER A 80 -24.47 4.71 11.35
C SER A 80 -24.55 3.23 11.01
N TYR A 81 -25.35 2.89 9.99
CA TYR A 81 -25.42 1.54 9.45
C TYR A 81 -24.07 1.09 8.87
N LEU A 82 -23.43 1.93 8.05
CA LEU A 82 -22.11 1.61 7.47
C LEU A 82 -21.05 1.41 8.55
N TYR A 83 -21.02 2.27 9.58
CA TYR A 83 -20.11 2.13 10.71
C TYR A 83 -20.33 0.81 11.45
N PHE A 84 -21.58 0.46 11.73
CA PHE A 84 -21.91 -0.80 12.37
C PHE A 84 -21.46 -2.00 11.51
N ALA A 85 -21.84 -2.01 10.23
CA ALA A 85 -21.60 -3.11 9.32
C ALA A 85 -20.11 -3.35 9.03
N PHE A 86 -19.34 -2.28 8.82
CA PHE A 86 -17.96 -2.38 8.33
C PHE A 86 -16.90 -2.08 9.39
N ALA A 87 -17.18 -1.20 10.35
CA ALA A 87 -16.21 -0.80 11.37
C ALA A 87 -16.36 -1.64 12.65
N LYS A 88 -17.58 -1.77 13.19
CA LYS A 88 -17.81 -2.42 14.49
C LYS A 88 -17.72 -3.93 14.43
N ILE A 89 -18.33 -4.55 13.41
CA ILE A 89 -18.27 -6.00 13.19
C ILE A 89 -16.82 -6.43 12.96
N SER A 90 -16.05 -5.66 12.19
CA SER A 90 -14.63 -5.97 11.93
C SER A 90 -13.77 -5.87 13.19
N ILE A 91 -13.97 -4.86 14.05
CA ILE A 91 -13.28 -4.77 15.35
C ILE A 91 -13.60 -5.97 16.25
N LYS A 92 -14.89 -6.31 16.41
CA LYS A 92 -15.30 -7.41 17.28
C LYS A 92 -14.70 -8.74 16.81
N LYS A 93 -14.75 -9.01 15.51
CA LYS A 93 -14.11 -10.20 14.93
C LYS A 93 -12.58 -10.17 15.08
N ALA A 94 -11.92 -9.02 14.86
CA ALA A 94 -10.48 -8.91 15.07
C ALA A 94 -10.06 -9.16 16.54
N LYS A 95 -10.86 -8.71 17.52
CA LYS A 95 -10.61 -9.00 18.95
C LYS A 95 -10.86 -10.48 19.29
N LEU A 96 -11.86 -11.12 18.66
CA LEU A 96 -12.15 -12.55 18.83
C LEU A 96 -11.08 -13.42 18.15
N ASP A 97 -10.59 -13.03 16.97
CA ASP A 97 -9.58 -13.76 16.22
C ASP A 97 -8.17 -13.60 16.82
N LYS A 98 -7.90 -12.50 17.55
CA LYS A 98 -6.72 -12.41 18.42
C LYS A 98 -6.71 -13.47 19.53
N ASN A 99 -7.87 -14.03 19.88
CA ASN A 99 -8.04 -15.10 20.85
C ASN A 99 -8.22 -16.48 20.21
N LEU A 100 -8.34 -16.58 18.88
CA LEU A 100 -8.15 -17.86 18.19
C LEU A 100 -6.68 -18.24 18.34
N PRO A 101 -6.36 -19.54 18.49
CA PRO A 101 -4.98 -19.98 18.48
C PRO A 101 -4.42 -19.72 17.08
N ILE A 102 -3.88 -18.53 16.88
CA ILE A 102 -2.78 -18.30 15.95
C ILE A 102 -1.72 -19.27 16.45
N ILE A 103 -1.74 -20.46 15.85
CA ILE A 103 -0.86 -21.61 16.04
C ILE A 103 0.20 -21.31 17.10
N LYS A 104 -0.14 -21.64 18.36
CA LYS A 104 0.84 -21.90 19.40
C LYS A 104 1.61 -23.16 18.99
N ASN A 105 2.43 -23.05 17.94
CA ASN A 105 3.64 -23.82 17.87
C ASN A 105 4.75 -22.82 18.19
N ASP A 106 5.41 -23.09 19.30
CA ASP A 106 6.47 -22.32 19.95
C ASP A 106 7.75 -22.16 19.10
N LEU A 107 7.65 -22.15 17.77
CA LEU A 107 8.80 -22.18 16.89
C LEU A 107 9.26 -20.81 16.34
N GLN A 108 8.44 -19.76 16.20
CA GLN A 108 8.91 -18.60 15.40
C GLN A 108 8.45 -17.19 15.80
N ASN A 109 7.75 -16.98 16.92
CA ASN A 109 7.50 -15.58 17.37
C ASN A 109 8.77 -14.92 17.93
N ALA A 110 9.67 -15.68 18.55
CA ALA A 110 10.97 -15.19 18.97
C ALA A 110 11.88 -14.96 17.76
N ASP A 111 11.93 -15.89 16.80
CA ASP A 111 12.81 -15.79 15.63
C ASP A 111 12.39 -14.70 14.64
N ILE A 112 11.10 -14.41 14.44
CA ILE A 112 10.68 -13.29 13.56
C ILE A 112 10.90 -11.94 14.24
N PHE A 113 10.70 -11.90 15.56
CA PHE A 113 10.99 -10.71 16.35
C PHE A 113 12.50 -10.47 16.38
N LEU A 114 13.33 -11.49 16.60
CA LEU A 114 14.78 -11.49 16.37
C LEU A 114 15.13 -11.09 14.93
N LEU A 115 14.52 -11.69 13.90
CA LEU A 115 14.76 -11.37 12.48
C LEU A 115 14.35 -9.94 12.11
N ALA A 116 13.55 -9.23 12.92
CA ALA A 116 13.20 -7.83 12.70
C ALA A 116 13.93 -6.87 13.66
N SER A 117 14.40 -7.35 14.82
CA SER A 117 15.09 -6.55 15.84
C SER A 117 16.60 -6.73 15.88
N GLU A 118 17.15 -7.84 15.39
CA GLU A 118 18.59 -8.14 15.40
C GLU A 118 19.35 -7.59 14.20
N PHE A 119 18.68 -7.28 13.09
CA PHE A 119 19.39 -6.79 11.91
C PHE A 119 19.52 -5.27 11.88
N GLU A 120 20.17 -4.75 12.92
CA GLU A 120 20.86 -3.49 12.81
C GLU A 120 22.27 -3.78 12.26
N ASN A 121 22.63 -3.14 11.14
CA ASN A 121 23.94 -3.20 10.47
C ASN A 121 24.17 -4.45 9.60
N PHE A 122 23.69 -4.39 8.35
CA PHE A 122 24.12 -5.31 7.30
C PHE A 122 25.36 -4.77 6.55
N GLU A 123 26.34 -5.63 6.27
CA GLU A 123 27.41 -5.36 5.31
C GLU A 123 26.83 -5.22 3.88
N ILE A 124 27.31 -4.21 3.15
CA ILE A 124 26.95 -3.99 1.75
C ILE A 124 27.95 -4.70 0.83
N GLY A 125 27.42 -5.70 0.12
CA GLY A 125 27.78 -6.02 -1.26
C GLY A 125 26.64 -5.62 -2.22
N SER A 126 25.89 -4.56 -1.89
CA SER A 126 24.66 -4.16 -2.59
C SER A 126 24.90 -3.12 -3.68
N ASN A 127 24.48 -3.43 -4.90
CA ASN A 127 24.47 -2.46 -6.00
C ASN A 127 23.07 -1.84 -6.10
N LEU A 128 23.00 -0.53 -5.93
CA LEU A 128 21.83 0.25 -6.34
C LEU A 128 21.80 0.29 -7.86
N PHE A 129 20.66 -0.08 -8.46
CA PHE A 129 20.50 0.07 -9.90
C PHE A 129 20.33 1.56 -10.24
N LEU A 130 21.28 2.09 -11.01
CA LEU A 130 21.14 3.41 -11.61
C LEU A 130 20.21 3.33 -12.81
N ILE A 131 19.58 4.47 -13.16
CA ILE A 131 18.66 4.58 -14.30
C ILE A 131 19.33 4.14 -15.60
N ASP A 132 20.53 4.66 -15.82
CA ASP A 132 21.29 4.47 -17.07
C ASP A 132 21.85 3.05 -17.21
N GLU A 133 21.90 2.30 -16.11
CA GLU A 133 22.42 0.93 -16.06
C GLU A 133 21.30 -0.12 -16.12
N LYS A 134 20.03 0.28 -16.24
CA LYS A 134 18.92 -0.65 -16.09
C LYS A 134 18.89 -1.77 -17.14
N GLU A 135 19.19 -1.47 -18.40
CA GLU A 135 19.30 -2.50 -19.44
C GLU A 135 20.44 -3.48 -19.14
N GLN A 136 21.58 -2.94 -18.69
CA GLN A 136 22.72 -3.74 -18.26
C GLN A 136 22.37 -4.62 -17.04
N GLU A 137 21.59 -4.12 -16.10
CA GLU A 137 21.15 -4.87 -14.93
C GLU A 137 20.13 -5.97 -15.29
N ILE A 138 19.23 -5.73 -16.25
CA ILE A 138 18.36 -6.78 -16.80
C ILE A 138 19.21 -7.88 -17.44
N ASN A 139 20.22 -7.51 -18.23
CA ASN A 139 21.14 -8.47 -18.86
C ASN A 139 21.95 -9.25 -17.81
N ASN A 140 22.47 -8.57 -16.78
CA ASN A 140 23.17 -9.20 -15.66
C ASN A 140 22.27 -10.19 -14.92
N PHE A 141 21.01 -9.82 -14.69
CA PHE A 141 20.04 -10.68 -14.05
C PHE A 141 19.72 -11.93 -14.88
N ILE A 142 19.49 -11.78 -16.19
CA ILE A 142 19.30 -12.91 -17.09
C ILE A 142 20.54 -13.81 -17.06
N GLN A 143 21.74 -13.23 -17.03
CA GLN A 143 22.98 -14.00 -16.92
C GLN A 143 23.09 -14.75 -15.58
N GLU A 144 22.58 -14.19 -14.49
CA GLU A 144 22.52 -14.90 -13.21
C GLU A 144 21.48 -16.03 -13.20
N ILE A 145 20.34 -15.86 -13.87
CA ILE A 145 19.40 -16.96 -14.12
C ILE A 145 20.11 -18.09 -14.89
N LYS A 146 20.87 -17.73 -15.95
CA LYS A 146 21.67 -18.69 -16.73
C LYS A 146 22.75 -19.38 -15.93
N ASN A 147 23.27 -18.74 -14.89
CA ASN A 147 24.30 -19.32 -14.02
C ASN A 147 23.72 -20.06 -12.80
N ALA A 148 22.42 -19.92 -12.53
CA ALA A 148 21.75 -20.57 -11.41
C ALA A 148 21.85 -22.10 -11.52
N LYS A 149 22.10 -22.76 -10.38
CA LYS A 149 22.38 -24.20 -10.30
C LYS A 149 21.40 -24.97 -9.43
N LYS A 150 20.72 -24.32 -8.50
CA LYS A 150 19.92 -24.97 -7.47
C LYS A 150 18.47 -24.53 -7.52
N GLU A 151 18.22 -23.23 -7.40
CA GLU A 151 16.87 -22.73 -7.24
C GLU A 151 16.70 -21.26 -7.60
N ILE A 152 15.48 -20.90 -8.00
CA ILE A 152 15.06 -19.52 -8.13
C ILE A 152 13.71 -19.33 -7.44
N CYS A 153 13.64 -18.35 -6.56
CA CYS A 153 12.45 -18.02 -5.77
C CYS A 153 11.94 -16.64 -6.15
N PHE A 154 10.66 -16.53 -6.47
CA PHE A 154 10.00 -15.30 -6.89
C PHE A 154 8.90 -14.93 -5.88
N PHE A 155 8.96 -13.72 -5.33
CA PHE A 155 7.81 -13.08 -4.70
C PHE A 155 7.29 -11.97 -5.62
N LEU A 156 6.04 -12.10 -6.07
CA LEU A 156 5.43 -11.21 -7.06
C LEU A 156 4.11 -10.60 -6.53
N SER A 157 4.14 -9.29 -6.27
CA SER A 157 2.96 -8.46 -5.97
C SER A 157 2.36 -7.77 -7.20
N SER A 158 3.00 -7.92 -8.36
CA SER A 158 2.52 -7.46 -9.66
C SER A 158 2.96 -8.42 -10.74
N LEU A 159 2.07 -8.69 -11.70
CA LEU A 159 2.34 -9.55 -12.85
C LEU A 159 2.13 -8.75 -14.14
N ASP A 160 3.01 -8.94 -15.11
CA ASP A 160 2.89 -8.39 -16.46
C ASP A 160 3.50 -9.36 -17.49
N ASN A 161 2.85 -9.48 -18.66
CA ASN A 161 3.21 -10.43 -19.71
C ASN A 161 4.09 -9.73 -20.76
N GLY A 162 5.20 -9.23 -20.24
CA GLY A 162 6.18 -8.47 -20.95
C GLY A 162 7.15 -9.25 -21.84
N LEU A 163 7.96 -8.52 -22.61
CA LEU A 163 9.17 -9.03 -23.25
C LEU A 163 10.17 -9.64 -22.24
N ILE A 164 10.46 -8.95 -21.13
CA ILE A 164 11.32 -9.41 -20.05
C ILE A 164 10.78 -10.72 -19.46
N TRP A 165 9.46 -10.81 -19.22
CA TRP A 165 8.85 -12.05 -18.74
C TRP A 165 9.03 -13.21 -19.72
N LYS A 166 8.87 -12.97 -21.03
CA LYS A 166 9.09 -14.01 -22.05
C LYS A 166 10.51 -14.55 -22.01
N VAL A 167 11.51 -13.66 -21.94
CA VAL A 167 12.92 -14.06 -21.86
C VAL A 167 13.19 -14.86 -20.58
N ILE A 168 12.69 -14.39 -19.42
CA ILE A 168 12.83 -15.13 -18.16
C ILE A 168 12.17 -16.51 -18.25
N LYS A 169 10.95 -16.60 -18.79
CA LYS A 169 10.23 -17.87 -18.95
C LYS A 169 11.02 -18.85 -19.81
N GLU A 170 11.58 -18.40 -20.93
CA GLU A 170 12.39 -19.23 -21.82
C GLU A 170 13.62 -19.78 -21.09
N GLU A 171 14.35 -18.94 -20.36
CA GLU A 171 15.53 -19.35 -19.59
C GLU A 171 15.17 -20.31 -18.44
N LEU A 172 14.05 -20.08 -17.74
CA LEU A 172 13.57 -20.98 -16.69
C LEU A 172 13.22 -22.37 -17.26
N ASN A 173 12.56 -22.43 -18.42
CA ASN A 173 12.24 -23.69 -19.09
C ASN A 173 13.51 -24.45 -19.52
N LEU A 174 14.53 -23.74 -20.01
CA LEU A 174 15.81 -24.36 -20.34
C LEU A 174 16.50 -24.91 -19.08
N LYS A 175 16.44 -24.17 -17.96
CA LYS A 175 17.07 -24.56 -16.69
C LYS A 175 16.52 -25.86 -16.13
N VAL A 176 15.19 -25.98 -16.07
CA VAL A 176 14.55 -27.19 -15.54
C VAL A 176 14.86 -28.41 -16.41
N LYS A 177 14.95 -28.25 -17.74
CA LYS A 177 15.32 -29.33 -18.66
C LYS A 177 16.78 -29.78 -18.50
N LEU A 178 17.68 -28.85 -18.22
CA LEU A 178 19.12 -29.14 -18.08
C LEU A 178 19.48 -29.70 -16.70
N ILE A 179 18.76 -29.31 -15.64
CA ILE A 179 19.09 -29.65 -14.26
C ILE A 179 17.87 -30.33 -13.62
N LYS A 180 17.96 -31.66 -13.47
CA LYS A 180 16.85 -32.53 -13.02
C LYS A 180 16.18 -32.07 -11.71
N ASP A 181 16.97 -31.61 -10.74
CA ASP A 181 16.50 -31.23 -9.39
C ASP A 181 16.42 -29.71 -9.20
N PHE A 182 16.41 -28.93 -10.28
CA PHE A 182 16.28 -27.48 -10.19
C PHE A 182 14.86 -27.09 -9.74
N SER A 183 14.77 -26.30 -8.68
CA SER A 183 13.47 -25.91 -8.11
C SER A 183 13.14 -24.46 -8.41
N ILE A 184 11.90 -24.21 -8.83
CA ILE A 184 11.40 -22.85 -9.03
C ILE A 184 10.18 -22.65 -8.14
N ILE A 185 10.21 -21.64 -7.28
CA ILE A 185 9.13 -21.38 -6.32
C ILE A 185 8.61 -19.96 -6.54
N PHE A 186 7.32 -19.85 -6.83
CA PHE A 186 6.60 -18.59 -6.95
C PHE A 186 5.68 -18.40 -5.75
N ILE A 187 5.76 -17.25 -5.11
CA ILE A 187 4.74 -16.72 -4.21
C ILE A 187 4.13 -15.52 -4.92
N VAL A 188 2.83 -15.61 -5.21
CA VAL A 188 2.09 -14.55 -5.89
C VAL A 188 1.10 -13.92 -4.91
N ASP A 189 1.16 -12.61 -4.71
CA ASP A 189 0.12 -11.90 -3.96
C ASP A 189 -1.21 -12.04 -4.70
N PHE A 190 -2.25 -12.47 -3.98
CA PHE A 190 -3.59 -12.61 -4.54
C PHE A 190 -4.11 -11.30 -5.13
N PHE A 191 -3.72 -10.15 -4.59
CA PHE A 191 -4.07 -8.84 -5.15
C PHE A 191 -3.43 -8.54 -6.51
N ALA A 192 -2.41 -9.31 -6.93
CA ALA A 192 -1.81 -9.23 -8.26
C ALA A 192 -2.63 -9.98 -9.32
N LEU A 193 -3.58 -10.83 -8.89
CA LEU A 193 -4.41 -11.64 -9.78
C LEU A 193 -5.56 -10.80 -10.35
N ASP A 194 -5.44 -10.45 -11.63
CA ASP A 194 -6.51 -9.84 -12.41
C ASP A 194 -6.79 -10.67 -13.68
N LYS A 195 -7.93 -10.44 -14.33
CA LYS A 195 -8.31 -11.06 -15.61
C LYS A 195 -7.22 -10.95 -16.66
N ASN A 196 -6.47 -9.84 -16.69
CA ASN A 196 -5.39 -9.58 -17.63
C ASN A 196 -4.16 -10.46 -17.40
N ASN A 197 -3.93 -10.93 -16.17
CA ASN A 197 -2.72 -11.65 -15.76
C ASN A 197 -2.91 -13.17 -15.67
N LYS A 198 -4.12 -13.68 -15.97
CA LYS A 198 -4.41 -15.12 -15.98
C LYS A 198 -3.49 -15.91 -16.90
N LYS A 199 -3.04 -15.29 -17.99
CA LYS A 199 -2.12 -15.91 -18.95
C LYS A 199 -0.77 -16.23 -18.30
N ILE A 200 -0.20 -15.29 -17.54
CA ILE A 200 1.09 -15.47 -16.85
C ILE A 200 0.99 -16.61 -15.83
N ILE A 201 -0.09 -16.66 -15.04
CA ILE A 201 -0.28 -17.74 -14.07
C ILE A 201 -0.35 -19.11 -14.75
N LYS A 202 -1.03 -19.22 -15.90
CA LYS A 202 -1.03 -20.46 -16.69
C LYS A 202 0.37 -20.80 -17.17
N GLU A 203 1.07 -19.82 -17.73
CA GLU A 203 2.44 -19.99 -18.23
C GLU A 203 3.42 -20.40 -17.13
N ILE A 204 3.27 -19.91 -15.90
CA ILE A 204 4.08 -20.36 -14.75
C ILE A 204 3.76 -21.82 -14.44
N LYS A 205 2.48 -22.22 -14.39
CA LYS A 205 2.07 -23.60 -14.09
C LYS A 205 2.55 -24.62 -15.12
N GLU A 206 2.80 -24.18 -16.35
CA GLU A 206 3.34 -25.00 -17.43
C GLU A 206 4.85 -25.26 -17.29
N ILE A 207 5.57 -24.49 -16.47
CA ILE A 207 7.00 -24.70 -16.23
C ILE A 207 7.13 -25.95 -15.36
N GLU A 208 7.86 -26.96 -15.87
CA GLU A 208 8.20 -28.17 -15.12
C GLU A 208 8.90 -27.82 -13.81
N ASN A 209 8.72 -28.62 -12.75
CA ASN A 209 9.32 -28.40 -11.43
C ASN A 209 9.09 -27.01 -10.81
N SER A 210 8.10 -26.25 -11.31
CA SER A 210 7.67 -25.00 -10.70
C SER A 210 6.57 -25.23 -9.68
N LYS A 211 6.62 -24.47 -8.59
CA LYS A 211 5.59 -24.46 -7.56
C LYS A 211 5.03 -23.06 -7.41
N ILE A 212 3.71 -22.93 -7.42
CA ILE A 212 3.03 -21.65 -7.20
C ILE A 212 2.28 -21.71 -5.88
N LEU A 213 2.57 -20.76 -5.01
CA LEU A 213 1.90 -20.48 -3.76
C LEU A 213 1.22 -19.11 -3.86
N TYR A 214 0.10 -18.93 -3.15
CA TYR A 214 -0.61 -17.67 -3.12
C TYR A 214 -0.48 -17.02 -1.76
N PHE A 215 0.01 -15.79 -1.74
CA PHE A 215 0.02 -14.93 -0.58
C PHE A 215 -1.31 -14.19 -0.47
N ASN A 216 -1.85 -14.03 0.74
CA ASN A 216 -3.22 -13.55 1.02
C ASN A 216 -4.33 -14.39 0.35
N ASN A 217 -4.78 -15.49 0.95
CA ASN A 217 -5.90 -16.23 0.37
C ASN A 217 -7.24 -15.49 0.63
N TRP A 218 -7.98 -15.12 -0.42
CA TRP A 218 -9.29 -14.50 -0.28
C TRP A 218 -10.32 -15.53 0.17
N ASN A 219 -10.50 -15.70 1.47
CA ASN A 219 -11.60 -16.49 2.01
C ASN A 219 -12.86 -15.64 2.11
N ILE A 220 -13.81 -15.88 1.20
CA ILE A 220 -15.13 -15.20 1.14
C ILE A 220 -15.93 -15.35 2.45
N PHE A 221 -15.68 -16.40 3.22
CA PHE A 221 -16.34 -16.64 4.52
C PHE A 221 -15.64 -15.95 5.70
N LEU A 222 -14.39 -15.51 5.55
CA LEU A 222 -13.61 -14.77 6.56
C LEU A 222 -13.58 -13.28 6.23
N THR A 223 -14.76 -12.65 6.22
CA THR A 223 -14.91 -11.22 5.91
C THR A 223 -14.45 -10.29 7.03
N SER A 224 -13.70 -9.25 6.64
CA SER A 224 -13.37 -7.98 7.33
C SER A 224 -12.39 -7.98 8.50
N ALA A 225 -12.17 -9.10 9.20
CA ALA A 225 -11.23 -9.16 10.32
C ALA A 225 -9.77 -9.29 9.86
N TYR A 226 -9.55 -10.10 8.81
CA TYR A 226 -8.33 -10.08 8.03
C TYR A 226 -8.41 -8.92 7.06
N LYS A 227 -7.83 -7.78 7.42
CA LYS A 227 -7.39 -6.83 6.39
C LYS A 227 -6.32 -7.56 5.58
N ASN A 228 -6.70 -8.17 4.47
CA ASN A 228 -5.75 -8.72 3.52
C ASN A 228 -4.80 -7.58 3.13
N LYS A 229 -3.53 -7.70 3.52
CA LYS A 229 -2.55 -6.63 3.36
C LYS A 229 -1.87 -6.81 2.02
N LYS A 230 -2.19 -5.94 1.07
CA LYS A 230 -1.53 -5.97 -0.24
C LYS A 230 -0.03 -5.73 -0.06
N ALA A 231 0.80 -6.52 -0.73
CA ALA A 231 2.23 -6.29 -0.84
C ALA A 231 2.52 -5.27 -1.95
N ASN A 232 3.50 -4.38 -1.71
CA ASN A 232 3.99 -3.45 -2.73
C ASN A 232 5.48 -3.64 -2.99
N PHE A 233 5.91 -4.90 -3.01
CA PHE A 233 7.28 -5.26 -3.30
C PHE A 233 7.34 -6.55 -4.09
N ASN A 234 8.38 -6.66 -4.91
CA ASN A 234 8.78 -7.86 -5.61
C ASN A 234 10.21 -8.18 -5.22
N PHE A 235 10.54 -9.45 -5.03
CA PHE A 235 11.93 -9.86 -4.95
C PHE A 235 12.15 -11.25 -5.54
N ILE A 236 13.37 -11.47 -6.00
CA ILE A 236 13.79 -12.69 -6.65
C ILE A 236 15.08 -13.15 -5.99
N ILE A 237 15.12 -14.38 -5.49
CA ILE A 237 16.31 -14.98 -4.89
C ILE A 237 16.85 -16.03 -5.83
N ILE A 238 18.15 -15.96 -6.13
CA ILE A 238 18.85 -16.93 -6.98
C ILE A 238 19.85 -17.70 -6.11
N ASP A 239 19.72 -19.04 -6.10
CA ASP A 239 20.59 -19.99 -5.41
C ASP A 239 20.86 -19.67 -3.93
N GLN A 240 19.94 -18.97 -3.25
CA GLN A 240 20.09 -18.48 -1.88
C GLN A 240 21.30 -17.54 -1.66
N LYS A 241 21.90 -17.00 -2.73
CA LYS A 241 23.15 -16.21 -2.70
C LYS A 241 22.99 -14.76 -3.15
N THR A 242 22.08 -14.53 -4.09
CA THR A 242 21.78 -13.19 -4.59
C THR A 242 20.30 -12.91 -4.46
N THR A 243 19.94 -11.68 -4.08
CA THR A 243 18.55 -11.21 -4.10
C THR A 243 18.41 -9.96 -4.96
N TYR A 244 17.49 -9.99 -5.90
CA TYR A 244 17.03 -8.80 -6.63
C TYR A 244 15.75 -8.31 -5.98
N PHE A 245 15.73 -7.05 -5.54
CA PHE A 245 14.60 -6.45 -4.87
C PHE A 245 14.10 -5.23 -5.65
N ASN A 246 12.80 -5.23 -6.00
CA ASN A 246 12.02 -4.20 -6.72
C ASN A 246 12.52 -3.70 -8.08
N GLY A 247 13.78 -3.89 -8.45
CA GLY A 247 14.39 -3.23 -9.62
C GLY A 247 14.04 -3.88 -10.95
N ILE A 248 13.76 -5.18 -10.88
CA ILE A 248 13.41 -6.05 -12.01
C ILE A 248 11.94 -6.36 -11.89
N ILE A 249 11.12 -5.32 -12.04
CA ILE A 249 9.69 -5.54 -12.19
C ILE A 249 9.50 -6.12 -13.59
N LEU A 250 8.81 -7.26 -13.68
CA LEU A 250 8.35 -7.88 -14.94
C LEU A 250 7.42 -6.95 -15.77
N ASN A 251 7.22 -5.70 -15.34
CA ASN A 251 6.39 -4.71 -16.00
C ASN A 251 7.11 -4.11 -17.20
N ASP A 252 6.62 -4.47 -18.38
CA ASP A 252 7.16 -4.12 -19.69
C ASP A 252 6.45 -2.94 -20.35
N GLN A 253 5.65 -2.18 -19.59
CA GLN A 253 4.86 -1.12 -20.21
C GLN A 253 5.66 0.03 -20.84
N LYS A 254 7.00 -0.02 -20.79
CA LYS A 254 7.98 0.38 -21.82
C LYS A 254 9.25 0.83 -21.10
N PHE A 255 10.24 -0.05 -21.00
CA PHE A 255 11.62 0.40 -20.84
C PHE A 255 12.15 0.83 -22.22
N LEU A 256 12.90 1.93 -22.20
CA LEU A 256 13.69 2.53 -23.29
C LEU A 256 12.91 3.42 -24.28
N PHE A 257 13.00 4.73 -24.05
CA PHE A 257 12.92 5.80 -25.05
C PHE A 257 11.80 5.73 -26.11
N THR A 258 10.53 5.78 -25.70
CA THR A 258 9.45 6.09 -26.66
C THR A 258 8.64 7.31 -26.23
N LYS A 259 8.11 8.04 -27.21
CA LYS A 259 7.27 9.25 -27.09
C LYS A 259 6.07 9.12 -26.12
N ASN A 260 5.76 7.92 -25.63
CA ASN A 260 4.53 7.63 -24.87
C ASN A 260 4.73 7.36 -23.37
N GLY A 261 5.92 7.65 -22.80
CA GLY A 261 6.10 7.80 -21.35
C GLY A 261 7.09 6.84 -20.69
N PHE A 262 7.77 7.35 -19.65
CA PHE A 262 8.79 6.67 -18.85
C PHE A 262 8.29 6.37 -17.42
N VAL A 263 8.44 5.11 -16.98
CA VAL A 263 8.18 4.68 -15.60
C VAL A 263 9.50 4.50 -14.86
N PHE A 264 9.78 5.39 -13.91
CA PHE A 264 11.00 5.33 -13.11
C PHE A 264 10.84 4.31 -11.97
N THR A 265 11.65 3.24 -12.02
CA THR A 265 11.80 2.24 -10.94
C THR A 265 13.28 1.97 -10.68
N ASN A 266 13.67 2.06 -9.42
CA ASN A 266 14.93 1.53 -8.91
C ASN A 266 14.70 0.23 -8.16
N GLY A 267 15.79 -0.52 -8.05
CA GLY A 267 15.87 -1.59 -7.08
C GLY A 267 17.30 -1.87 -6.71
N PHE A 268 17.45 -2.99 -6.03
CA PHE A 268 18.66 -3.35 -5.34
C PHE A 268 19.04 -4.77 -5.70
N LYS A 269 20.32 -4.98 -5.91
CA LYS A 269 20.92 -6.30 -5.85
C LYS A 269 21.59 -6.44 -4.49
N PHE A 270 21.14 -7.42 -3.72
CA PHE A 270 21.71 -7.79 -2.43
C PHE A 270 22.49 -9.09 -2.54
N LYS A 271 23.51 -9.20 -1.69
CA LYS A 271 24.32 -10.40 -1.46
C LYS A 271 24.46 -10.62 0.05
N ASP A 272 25.03 -11.76 0.42
CA ASP A 272 25.45 -12.08 1.79
C ASP A 272 24.29 -11.99 2.81
N ASN A 273 24.48 -11.29 3.92
CA ASN A 273 23.53 -11.26 5.05
C ASN A 273 22.13 -10.74 4.65
N LEU A 274 22.07 -9.79 3.72
CA LEU A 274 20.78 -9.29 3.21
C LEU A 274 20.05 -10.38 2.43
N THR A 275 20.76 -11.19 1.64
CA THR A 275 20.16 -12.33 0.96
C THR A 275 19.72 -13.40 1.96
N ILE A 276 20.47 -13.63 3.05
CA ILE A 276 20.04 -14.55 4.13
C ILE A 276 18.72 -14.06 4.74
N PHE A 277 18.58 -12.77 5.01
CA PHE A 277 17.32 -12.18 5.48
C PHE A 277 16.16 -12.46 4.52
N PHE A 278 16.33 -12.18 3.22
CA PHE A 278 15.27 -12.44 2.23
C PHE A 278 14.94 -13.93 2.09
N ASN A 279 15.92 -14.82 2.26
CA ASN A 279 15.69 -16.25 2.28
C ASN A 279 14.81 -16.67 3.47
N HIS A 280 15.10 -16.21 4.69
CA HIS A 280 14.27 -16.48 5.86
C HIS A 280 12.87 -15.89 5.70
N PHE A 281 12.78 -14.64 5.21
CA PHE A 281 11.49 -14.00 4.97
C PHE A 281 10.65 -14.78 3.94
N PHE A 282 11.25 -15.21 2.83
CA PHE A 282 10.57 -16.04 1.84
C PHE A 282 10.17 -17.40 2.43
N ASN A 283 11.05 -18.01 3.23
CA ASN A 283 10.79 -19.30 3.85
C ASN A 283 9.64 -19.26 4.88
N TYR A 284 9.55 -18.17 5.63
CA TYR A 284 8.44 -17.86 6.52
C TYR A 284 7.11 -17.77 5.76
N LEU A 285 7.11 -17.10 4.60
CA LEU A 285 5.91 -17.01 3.76
C LEU A 285 5.49 -18.39 3.21
N ILE A 286 6.45 -19.25 2.86
CA ILE A 286 6.18 -20.63 2.43
C ILE A 286 5.50 -21.42 3.56
N ALA A 287 5.92 -21.25 4.82
CA ALA A 287 5.44 -22.03 5.95
C ALA A 287 3.90 -21.98 6.13
N PHE A 288 3.25 -20.89 5.71
CA PHE A 288 1.80 -20.76 5.73
C PHE A 288 1.07 -21.63 4.71
N SER A 289 1.74 -22.00 3.63
CA SER A 289 1.14 -22.78 2.52
C SER A 289 1.69 -24.20 2.45
N ASP A 290 2.96 -24.40 2.81
CA ASP A 290 3.64 -25.70 2.75
C ASP A 290 4.76 -25.80 3.79
N GLN A 291 4.44 -26.41 4.93
CA GLN A 291 5.40 -26.56 6.05
C GLN A 291 6.58 -27.46 5.68
N ASN A 292 6.36 -28.56 4.97
CA ASN A 292 7.42 -29.51 4.61
C ASN A 292 8.49 -28.86 3.71
N LEU A 293 8.05 -28.05 2.74
CA LEU A 293 8.96 -27.28 1.89
C LEU A 293 9.73 -26.23 2.71
N SER A 294 9.05 -25.56 3.65
CA SER A 294 9.68 -24.56 4.51
C SER A 294 10.78 -25.17 5.39
N GLU A 295 10.51 -26.32 6.03
CA GLU A 295 11.47 -27.03 6.87
C GLU A 295 12.69 -27.52 6.08
N LYS A 296 12.49 -28.03 4.86
CA LYS A 296 13.58 -28.46 3.98
C LYS A 296 14.51 -27.29 3.65
N ARG A 297 13.95 -26.13 3.29
CA ARG A 297 14.71 -24.92 2.97
C ARG A 297 15.43 -24.35 4.19
N GLU A 298 14.80 -24.36 5.36
CA GLU A 298 15.39 -23.80 6.60
C GLU A 298 16.69 -24.51 6.99
N LYS A 299 16.73 -25.84 6.82
CA LYS A 299 17.94 -26.65 7.04
C LYS A 299 19.09 -26.21 6.13
N GLU A 300 18.80 -25.82 4.91
CA GLU A 300 19.79 -25.36 3.94
C GLU A 300 20.27 -23.94 4.26
N ILE A 301 19.35 -23.02 4.60
CA ILE A 301 19.66 -21.63 4.97
C ILE A 301 20.52 -21.59 6.23
N SER A 302 20.21 -22.44 7.22
CA SER A 302 20.98 -22.54 8.48
C SER A 302 22.46 -22.91 8.25
N ASN A 303 22.77 -23.63 7.18
CA ASN A 303 24.16 -23.96 6.83
C ASN A 303 24.92 -22.78 6.23
N LEU A 304 24.24 -21.78 5.67
CA LEU A 304 24.85 -20.56 5.11
C LEU A 304 25.33 -19.60 6.21
N LYS A 305 24.63 -19.53 7.35
CA LYS A 305 24.97 -18.64 8.49
C LYS A 305 26.36 -18.86 9.09
N LYS A 306 27.01 -20.00 8.81
CA LYS A 306 28.35 -20.32 9.34
C LYS A 306 29.49 -19.62 8.61
N LEU A 307 29.20 -18.86 7.55
CA LEU A 307 30.19 -18.16 6.74
C LEU A 307 30.21 -16.66 7.10
N ASP A 308 31.37 -16.21 7.58
CA ASP A 308 31.86 -14.82 7.62
C ASP A 308 31.19 -13.79 8.56
N HIS A 309 31.64 -13.77 9.83
CA HIS A 309 31.45 -12.65 10.77
C HIS A 309 32.71 -11.77 10.96
N LYS A 310 33.63 -11.71 9.99
CA LYS A 310 34.86 -10.92 10.13
C LYS A 310 35.23 -10.16 8.85
N LYS A 311 34.52 -9.08 8.53
CA LYS A 311 35.04 -7.99 7.68
C LYS A 311 34.70 -6.63 8.29
N ASN A 312 35.50 -5.63 7.94
CA ASN A 312 35.39 -4.26 8.44
C ASN A 312 34.15 -3.59 7.82
N LEU A 313 33.24 -3.14 8.69
CA LEU A 313 31.97 -2.49 8.35
C LEU A 313 32.22 -1.13 7.66
N THR A 314 31.73 -0.92 6.44
CA THR A 314 31.79 0.38 5.75
C THR A 314 30.46 1.14 5.75
N GLU A 315 29.32 0.45 5.86
CA GLU A 315 27.99 1.03 5.66
C GLU A 315 26.93 0.33 6.51
N ASN A 316 25.94 1.07 7.03
CA ASN A 316 24.88 0.50 7.88
C ASN A 316 23.53 0.57 7.16
N ILE A 317 22.97 -0.59 6.78
CA ILE A 317 21.57 -0.72 6.35
C ILE A 317 20.72 -1.25 7.51
N GLN A 318 19.54 -0.68 7.67
CA GLN A 318 18.45 -1.21 8.48
C GLN A 318 17.25 -1.50 7.57
N ILE A 319 16.70 -2.72 7.66
CA ILE A 319 15.49 -3.11 6.92
C ILE A 319 14.30 -3.07 7.86
N PHE A 320 13.22 -2.44 7.42
CA PHE A 320 11.94 -2.46 8.12
C PHE A 320 10.85 -3.02 7.21
N VAL A 321 10.11 -3.98 7.73
CA VAL A 321 8.92 -4.53 7.06
C VAL A 321 7.70 -4.12 7.85
N ASN A 322 6.84 -3.30 7.25
CA ASN A 322 5.60 -2.90 7.89
C ASN A 322 4.46 -3.87 7.56
N GLY A 323 3.48 -3.93 8.46
CA GLY A 323 2.26 -4.72 8.30
C GLY A 323 2.38 -6.23 8.56
N PHE A 324 3.56 -6.81 8.79
CA PHE A 324 3.63 -8.16 9.38
C PHE A 324 3.56 -8.12 10.92
N LEU A 325 4.13 -7.08 11.52
CA LEU A 325 4.13 -6.87 12.96
C LEU A 325 3.09 -5.80 13.35
N ASP A 326 2.38 -6.02 14.46
CA ASP A 326 1.37 -5.08 15.00
C ASP A 326 2.00 -3.77 15.56
N LYS A 327 3.34 -3.63 15.54
CA LYS A 327 4.09 -2.41 15.87
C LYS A 327 4.06 -1.39 14.73
N LYS A 328 2.86 -0.95 14.39
CA LYS A 328 2.56 -0.01 13.31
C LYS A 328 3.30 1.32 13.39
N ASP A 329 3.76 1.72 14.58
CA ASP A 329 4.32 3.05 14.81
C ASP A 329 5.85 3.09 14.74
N PHE A 330 6.55 1.96 14.89
CA PHE A 330 8.01 1.96 15.10
C PHE A 330 8.82 2.41 13.86
N TYR A 331 8.58 1.83 12.69
CA TYR A 331 9.30 2.20 11.46
C TYR A 331 8.89 3.60 10.98
N TYR A 332 7.62 3.98 11.18
CA TYR A 332 7.16 5.34 10.89
C TYR A 332 7.88 6.37 11.77
N GLN A 333 8.06 6.08 13.06
CA GLN A 333 8.87 6.92 13.97
C GLN A 333 10.32 7.04 13.48
N LYS A 334 10.96 5.98 12.98
CA LYS A 334 12.32 6.08 12.41
C LYS A 334 12.41 7.04 11.21
N PHE A 335 11.35 7.14 10.40
CA PHE A 335 11.30 8.08 9.28
C PHE A 335 11.18 9.52 9.80
N ILE A 336 10.29 9.73 10.77
CA ILE A 336 10.10 11.01 11.45
C ILE A 336 11.41 11.47 12.12
N ASP A 337 12.08 10.58 12.85
CA ASP A 337 13.36 10.85 13.50
C ASP A 337 14.44 11.26 12.50
N SER A 338 14.48 10.61 11.34
CA SER A 338 15.46 10.92 10.30
C SER A 338 15.24 12.31 9.71
N ILE A 339 13.98 12.69 9.45
CA ILE A 339 13.61 14.03 8.97
C ILE A 339 13.94 15.10 10.03
N ASN A 340 13.62 14.82 11.29
CA ASN A 340 13.87 15.76 12.38
C ASN A 340 15.36 15.98 12.66
N LYS A 341 16.21 14.99 12.38
CA LYS A 341 17.67 15.08 12.50
C LYS A 341 18.35 15.80 11.33
N ALA A 342 17.63 16.08 10.25
CA ALA A 342 18.18 16.79 9.09
C ALA A 342 18.75 18.16 9.50
N LYS A 343 19.88 18.54 8.89
CA LYS A 343 20.63 19.76 9.21
C LYS A 343 20.77 20.70 8.02
N THR A 344 20.79 20.18 6.80
CA THR A 344 21.15 20.92 5.58
C THR A 344 20.11 20.79 4.49
N SER A 345 19.70 19.56 4.13
CA SER A 345 18.75 19.36 3.04
C SER A 345 17.98 18.05 3.13
N ILE A 346 16.78 18.07 2.57
CA ILE A 346 15.92 16.90 2.37
C ILE A 346 15.50 16.90 0.91
N LYS A 347 15.90 15.86 0.17
CA LYS A 347 15.50 15.64 -1.22
C LYS A 347 14.58 14.43 -1.28
N ILE A 348 13.39 14.60 -1.83
CA ILE A 348 12.35 13.56 -1.89
C ILE A 348 12.07 13.23 -3.35
N ILE A 349 12.09 11.94 -3.69
CA ILE A 349 11.57 11.41 -4.95
C ILE A 349 10.36 10.57 -4.57
N ILE A 350 9.16 10.88 -5.06
CA ILE A 350 7.96 10.16 -4.65
C ILE A 350 6.92 10.10 -5.78
N SER A 351 6.11 9.03 -5.78
CA SER A 351 5.04 8.88 -6.77
C SER A 351 3.93 9.92 -6.63
N ASN A 352 3.42 10.11 -5.40
CA ASN A 352 2.36 11.04 -4.98
C ASN A 352 2.61 11.49 -3.53
N ILE A 353 2.26 12.73 -3.18
CA ILE A 353 2.38 13.29 -1.82
C ILE A 353 1.02 13.17 -1.13
N LEU A 354 0.86 12.13 -0.33
CA LEU A 354 -0.28 11.96 0.57
C LEU A 354 0.27 11.74 1.96
N LEU A 355 0.70 12.83 2.58
CA LEU A 355 1.42 12.76 3.84
C LEU A 355 0.43 12.67 5.00
N LEU A 356 0.79 11.86 5.99
CA LEU A 356 0.20 11.97 7.32
C LEU A 356 0.55 13.33 7.92
N ASP A 357 -0.33 13.83 8.79
CA ASP A 357 -0.17 15.15 9.42
C ASP A 357 1.18 15.26 10.15
N ASP A 358 1.63 14.21 10.86
CA ASP A 358 2.92 14.21 11.57
C ASP A 358 4.12 14.33 10.62
N PHE A 359 4.10 13.58 9.51
CA PHE A 359 5.16 13.65 8.49
C PHE A 359 5.20 15.03 7.84
N LYS A 360 4.02 15.58 7.51
CA LYS A 360 3.90 16.92 6.97
C LYS A 360 4.48 17.94 7.95
N ASN A 361 4.05 17.90 9.22
CA ASN A 361 4.53 18.81 10.26
C ASN A 361 6.05 18.74 10.43
N CYS A 362 6.66 17.55 10.35
CA CYS A 362 8.11 17.42 10.41
C CYS A 362 8.82 18.10 9.22
N LEU A 363 8.24 18.06 8.02
CA LEU A 363 8.77 18.83 6.88
C LEU A 363 8.60 20.34 7.09
N LEU A 364 7.48 20.78 7.69
CA LEU A 364 7.26 22.19 8.02
C LEU A 364 8.27 22.68 9.07
N ASP A 365 8.53 21.86 10.09
CA ASP A 365 9.54 22.14 11.11
C ASP A 365 10.95 22.15 10.52
N ALA A 366 11.23 21.31 9.52
CA ALA A 366 12.50 21.37 8.80
C ALA A 366 12.64 22.69 8.00
N LEU A 367 11.59 23.12 7.31
CA LEU A 367 11.58 24.41 6.60
C LEU A 367 11.78 25.59 7.55
N SER A 368 11.15 25.57 8.73
CA SER A 368 11.32 26.64 9.74
C SER A 368 12.74 26.69 10.32
N ARG A 369 13.47 25.56 10.30
CA ARG A 369 14.91 25.47 10.59
C ARG A 369 15.81 25.86 9.41
N ASN A 370 15.27 26.43 8.34
CA ASN A 370 15.98 26.78 7.10
C ASN A 370 16.63 25.58 6.37
N ILE A 371 16.07 24.37 6.53
CA ILE A 371 16.53 23.19 5.80
C ILE A 371 15.95 23.23 4.38
N SER A 372 16.79 23.03 3.37
CA SER A 372 16.36 23.03 1.97
C SER A 372 15.56 21.78 1.65
N ILE A 373 14.27 21.91 1.31
CA ILE A 373 13.43 20.79 0.88
C ILE A 373 13.17 20.85 -0.63
N LYS A 374 13.57 19.80 -1.35
CA LYS A 374 13.32 19.63 -2.79
C LYS A 374 12.57 18.33 -3.05
N ILE A 375 11.49 18.38 -3.81
CA ILE A 375 10.62 17.23 -4.04
C ILE A 375 10.42 17.04 -5.53
N ILE A 376 10.75 15.85 -6.05
CA ILE A 376 10.39 15.42 -7.40
C ILE A 376 9.21 14.47 -7.29
N ILE A 377 8.15 14.80 -8.03
CA ILE A 377 6.91 14.03 -8.06
C ILE A 377 6.45 13.76 -9.49
N SER A 378 5.79 12.62 -9.72
CA SER A 378 5.16 12.31 -11.01
C SER A 378 4.26 13.46 -11.49
N ASN A 379 4.27 13.77 -12.78
CA ASN A 379 3.30 14.72 -13.34
C ASN A 379 1.90 14.08 -13.41
N PRO A 380 0.89 14.67 -12.74
CA PRO A 380 -0.52 14.31 -12.86
C PRO A 380 -1.11 14.39 -14.27
N LYS A 381 -0.79 13.47 -15.19
CA LYS A 381 -1.60 13.36 -16.42
C LYS A 381 -2.99 12.79 -16.13
N ASN A 382 -3.15 12.04 -15.03
CA ASN A 382 -4.42 11.46 -14.59
C ASN A 382 -5.24 12.41 -13.70
N LYS A 383 -6.55 12.45 -13.93
CA LYS A 383 -7.53 13.25 -13.17
C LYS A 383 -8.13 12.50 -11.97
N ASP A 384 -7.50 11.40 -11.53
CA ASP A 384 -8.00 10.62 -10.41
C ASP A 384 -7.94 11.42 -9.09
N LEU A 385 -8.73 10.98 -8.12
CA LEU A 385 -8.93 11.71 -6.87
C LEU A 385 -7.65 11.72 -6.01
N LYS A 386 -6.84 10.65 -6.09
CA LYS A 386 -5.56 10.52 -5.39
C LYS A 386 -4.54 11.56 -5.88
N THR A 387 -4.41 11.70 -7.18
CA THR A 387 -3.49 12.64 -7.81
C THR A 387 -3.92 14.09 -7.55
N LYS A 388 -5.23 14.34 -7.58
CA LYS A 388 -5.83 15.62 -7.20
C LYS A 388 -5.49 16.00 -5.75
N LEU A 389 -5.65 15.07 -4.80
CA LEU A 389 -5.25 15.29 -3.41
C LEU A 389 -3.75 15.55 -3.26
N SER A 390 -2.91 14.79 -3.98
CA SER A 390 -1.46 15.03 -3.99
C SER A 390 -1.14 16.46 -4.40
N TYR A 391 -1.78 16.92 -5.47
CA TYR A 391 -1.61 18.29 -5.94
C TYR A 391 -2.02 19.34 -4.88
N PHE A 392 -3.00 19.04 -4.01
CA PHE A 392 -3.31 19.94 -2.89
C PHE A 392 -2.19 19.99 -1.85
N TYR A 393 -1.64 18.85 -1.43
CA TYR A 393 -0.52 18.80 -0.47
C TYR A 393 0.76 19.46 -1.01
N GLU A 394 1.05 19.28 -2.28
CA GLU A 394 2.19 19.93 -2.94
C GLU A 394 2.13 21.45 -2.79
N GLN A 395 0.94 22.03 -3.00
CA GLN A 395 0.78 23.49 -2.92
C GLN A 395 0.94 24.02 -1.49
N GLU A 396 0.51 23.26 -0.49
CA GLU A 396 0.73 23.58 0.92
C GLU A 396 2.24 23.66 1.20
N LEU A 397 3.01 22.67 0.74
CA LEU A 397 4.48 22.65 0.89
C LEU A 397 5.17 23.78 0.11
N ILE A 398 4.74 24.05 -1.13
CA ILE A 398 5.28 25.15 -1.96
C ILE A 398 5.05 26.50 -1.25
N SER A 399 3.87 26.70 -0.67
CA SER A 399 3.52 27.96 0.01
C SER A 399 4.40 28.26 1.24
N LEU A 400 5.07 27.23 1.77
CA LEU A 400 5.92 27.30 2.96
C LEU A 400 7.42 27.23 2.62
N GLY A 401 7.77 27.25 1.32
CA GLY A 401 9.16 27.37 0.86
C GLY A 401 9.79 26.10 0.30
N ALA A 402 9.07 24.98 0.23
CA ALA A 402 9.58 23.79 -0.45
C ALA A 402 9.63 23.97 -1.97
N GLU A 403 10.64 23.38 -2.62
CA GLU A 403 10.73 23.36 -4.08
C GLU A 403 10.15 22.05 -4.63
N VAL A 404 9.00 22.13 -5.30
CA VAL A 404 8.37 20.96 -5.92
C VAL A 404 8.62 20.98 -7.43
N PHE A 405 9.04 19.84 -7.97
CA PHE A 405 9.36 19.61 -9.37
C PHE A 405 8.47 18.48 -9.91
N LYS A 406 7.85 18.72 -11.07
CA LYS A 406 6.99 17.79 -11.79
C LYS A 406 7.80 17.07 -12.84
N PHE A 407 7.95 15.76 -12.69
CA PHE A 407 8.62 14.90 -13.65
C PHE A 407 7.77 14.75 -14.91
N GLU A 408 8.29 15.16 -16.07
CA GLU A 408 7.51 15.30 -17.31
C GLU A 408 6.96 13.98 -17.85
N TYR A 409 7.60 12.87 -17.50
CA TYR A 409 7.22 11.54 -17.93
C TYR A 409 6.13 10.90 -17.06
N THR A 410 5.73 9.66 -17.39
CA THR A 410 4.44 9.09 -16.99
C THR A 410 4.34 8.76 -15.52
N LYS A 411 5.36 8.18 -14.87
CA LYS A 411 5.21 7.75 -13.47
C LYS A 411 6.53 7.52 -12.75
N ILE A 412 6.63 8.04 -11.53
CA ILE A 412 7.61 7.60 -10.54
C ILE A 412 6.98 6.49 -9.72
N VAL A 413 7.65 5.35 -9.57
CA VAL A 413 7.20 4.23 -8.74
C VAL A 413 8.07 4.09 -7.50
N THR A 414 9.33 4.51 -7.59
CA THR A 414 10.25 4.48 -6.45
C THR A 414 10.10 5.69 -5.54
N ASN A 415 10.27 5.47 -4.24
CA ASN A 415 10.18 6.50 -3.23
C ASN A 415 11.50 6.56 -2.44
N PHE A 416 12.18 7.70 -2.52
CA PHE A 416 13.41 7.99 -1.79
C PHE A 416 13.27 9.26 -0.95
N LEU A 417 13.87 9.25 0.23
CA LEU A 417 14.31 10.47 0.92
C LEU A 417 15.83 10.43 1.03
N ILE A 418 16.48 11.49 0.60
CA ILE A 418 17.92 11.70 0.74
C ILE A 418 18.08 12.87 1.72
N ILE A 419 18.70 12.62 2.86
CA ILE A 419 18.85 13.57 3.97
C ILE A 419 20.34 13.83 4.16
N ASP A 420 20.72 15.11 4.17
CA ASP A 420 22.09 15.59 4.41
C ASP A 420 23.21 14.93 3.58
N ASP A 421 22.84 14.31 2.45
CA ASP A 421 23.74 13.58 1.56
C ASP A 421 24.52 12.44 2.25
N ASP A 422 23.96 11.83 3.29
CA ASP A 422 24.53 10.66 3.97
C ASP A 422 23.50 9.61 4.46
N ASN A 423 22.25 10.01 4.71
CA ASN A 423 21.16 9.14 5.15
C ASN A 423 20.09 9.03 4.07
N ILE A 424 19.80 7.80 3.65
CA ILE A 424 18.84 7.52 2.59
C ILE A 424 17.76 6.58 3.10
N ILE A 425 16.52 7.00 2.91
CA ILE A 425 15.36 6.16 3.14
C ILE A 425 14.80 5.74 1.80
N TYR A 426 14.74 4.44 1.55
CA TYR A 426 13.99 3.87 0.44
C TYR A 426 12.70 3.23 0.96
N SER A 427 11.59 3.44 0.25
CA SER A 427 10.32 2.75 0.50
C SER A 427 9.78 2.14 -0.78
N SER A 428 9.30 0.90 -0.67
CA SER A 428 8.65 0.20 -1.77
C SER A 428 7.28 0.81 -2.17
N SER A 429 6.74 1.73 -1.38
CA SER A 429 5.49 2.45 -1.66
C SER A 429 5.50 3.91 -1.17
N ASP A 430 4.45 4.65 -1.48
CA ASP A 430 4.28 6.03 -1.02
C ASP A 430 4.03 6.12 0.50
N PHE A 431 4.08 7.33 1.07
CA PHE A 431 3.89 7.55 2.51
C PHE A 431 2.43 7.82 2.89
N SER A 432 1.47 7.32 2.10
CA SER A 432 0.05 7.42 2.46
C SER A 432 -0.30 6.53 3.64
N TYR A 433 -1.36 6.90 4.35
CA TYR A 433 -1.87 6.18 5.50
C TYR A 433 -2.03 4.66 5.24
N ASN A 434 -2.60 4.28 4.10
CA ASN A 434 -2.80 2.88 3.75
C ASN A 434 -1.49 2.15 3.52
N GLN A 435 -0.54 2.81 2.86
CA GLN A 435 0.77 2.21 2.67
C GLN A 435 1.47 1.99 3.99
N ILE A 436 1.50 2.99 4.86
CA ILE A 436 2.16 2.88 6.17
C ILE A 436 1.45 1.82 7.03
N PHE A 437 0.13 1.88 7.22
CA PHE A 437 -0.50 1.10 8.29
C PHE A 437 -1.26 -0.16 7.86
N ASN A 438 -1.62 -0.29 6.59
CA ASN A 438 -2.53 -1.34 6.11
C ASN A 438 -1.89 -2.28 5.08
N ASN A 439 -0.90 -1.83 4.30
CA ASN A 439 -0.21 -2.64 3.31
C ASN A 439 1.16 -3.13 3.80
N LEU A 440 1.73 -4.09 3.07
CA LEU A 440 3.07 -4.62 3.31
C LEU A 440 4.06 -3.94 2.39
N ASN A 441 5.06 -3.30 2.99
CA ASN A 441 6.15 -2.65 2.29
C ASN A 441 7.48 -3.04 2.91
N PHE A 442 8.50 -2.92 2.09
CA PHE A 442 9.88 -2.95 2.52
C PHE A 442 10.42 -1.53 2.51
N ASN A 443 11.02 -1.18 3.63
CA ASN A 443 11.66 0.11 3.86
C ASN A 443 13.12 -0.14 4.22
N LEU A 444 14.01 0.66 3.65
CA LEU A 444 15.44 0.59 3.94
C LEU A 444 15.87 1.95 4.46
N ILE A 445 16.59 1.98 5.59
CA ILE A 445 17.33 3.15 6.04
C ILE A 445 18.80 2.82 5.84
N ILE A 446 19.49 3.64 5.05
CA ILE A 446 20.84 3.38 4.56
C ILE A 446 21.70 4.57 4.96
N ASN A 447 22.64 4.34 5.88
CA ASN A 447 23.64 5.33 6.24
C ASN A 447 24.91 5.05 5.42
N SER A 448 25.04 5.74 4.30
CA SER A 448 26.18 5.63 3.39
C SER A 448 26.33 6.88 2.52
N LYS A 449 27.53 7.45 2.54
CA LYS A 449 27.91 8.55 1.64
C LYS A 449 27.99 8.10 0.18
N GLU A 450 28.48 6.90 -0.09
CA GLU A 450 28.57 6.38 -1.47
C GLU A 450 27.17 6.20 -2.06
N PHE A 451 26.25 5.63 -1.28
CA PHE A 451 24.87 5.46 -1.67
C PHE A 451 24.16 6.81 -1.83
N ALA A 452 24.48 7.80 -0.99
CA ALA A 452 23.95 9.15 -1.11
C ALA A 452 24.41 9.82 -2.41
N ILE A 453 25.67 9.64 -2.82
CA ILE A 453 26.18 10.14 -4.11
C ILE A 453 25.37 9.54 -5.26
N LYS A 454 25.20 8.21 -5.29
CA LYS A 454 24.40 7.52 -6.33
C LYS A 454 22.95 8.01 -6.35
N SER A 455 22.34 8.14 -5.17
CA SER A 455 20.96 8.65 -5.02
C SER A 455 20.82 10.09 -5.48
N ASN A 456 21.84 10.93 -5.24
CA ASN A 456 21.88 12.31 -5.71
C ASN A 456 22.06 12.42 -7.22
N LEU A 457 22.82 11.52 -7.85
CA LEU A 457 22.91 11.45 -9.32
C LEU A 457 21.53 11.16 -9.92
N ILE A 458 20.84 10.14 -9.39
CA ILE A 458 19.45 9.84 -9.77
C ILE A 458 18.55 11.07 -9.62
N PHE A 459 18.62 11.75 -8.46
CA PHE A 459 17.83 12.96 -8.23
C PHE A 459 18.12 14.05 -9.27
N LYS A 460 19.40 14.29 -9.58
CA LYS A 460 19.84 15.27 -10.57
C LYS A 460 19.36 14.93 -11.98
N ASP A 461 19.41 13.66 -12.36
CA ASP A 461 18.96 13.21 -13.69
C ASP A 461 17.44 13.30 -13.85
N LEU A 462 16.68 12.97 -12.81
CA LEU A 462 15.23 13.21 -12.80
C LEU A 462 14.91 14.71 -12.89
N LEU A 463 15.68 15.55 -12.21
CA LEU A 463 15.48 16.99 -12.19
C LEU A 463 15.69 17.63 -13.58
N LYS A 464 16.60 17.10 -14.41
CA LYS A 464 16.80 17.55 -15.80
C LYS A 464 15.51 17.42 -16.64
N ASN A 465 14.71 16.40 -16.35
CA ASN A 465 13.45 16.10 -17.04
C ASN A 465 12.22 16.50 -16.21
N SER A 466 12.39 17.49 -15.34
CA SER A 466 11.32 18.00 -14.50
C SER A 466 11.19 19.50 -14.62
N TYR A 467 9.96 20.02 -14.52
CA TYR A 467 9.72 21.46 -14.42
C TYR A 467 9.33 21.83 -12.99
N ARG A 468 9.76 23.02 -12.53
CA ARG A 468 9.38 23.53 -11.21
C ARG A 468 7.89 23.90 -11.21
N GLU A 469 7.16 23.38 -10.24
CA GLU A 469 5.78 23.76 -9.99
C GLU A 469 5.75 25.17 -9.39
N LYS A 470 5.07 26.09 -10.05
CA LYS A 470 4.97 27.51 -9.65
C LYS A 470 3.54 27.97 -9.41
N THR A 471 2.57 27.06 -9.55
CA THR A 471 1.19 27.40 -9.25
C THR A 471 1.05 27.78 -7.78
N ASN A 472 0.13 28.71 -7.53
CA ASN A 472 -0.19 29.17 -6.19
C ASN A 472 -1.64 28.81 -5.89
N TYR A 473 -1.84 27.90 -4.93
CA TYR A 473 -3.13 27.45 -4.47
C TYR A 473 -4.03 28.57 -3.93
N LEU A 474 -3.46 29.65 -3.38
CA LEU A 474 -4.24 30.80 -2.90
C LEU A 474 -5.03 31.47 -4.02
N LYS A 475 -4.68 31.24 -5.29
CA LYS A 475 -5.43 31.73 -6.46
C LYS A 475 -6.60 30.81 -6.86
N TRP A 476 -6.81 29.68 -6.19
CA TRP A 476 -7.94 28.80 -6.50
C TRP A 476 -9.24 29.34 -5.90
N SER A 477 -10.37 29.08 -6.58
CA SER A 477 -11.68 29.40 -6.05
C SER A 477 -11.92 28.74 -4.70
N ILE A 478 -12.64 29.43 -3.80
CA ILE A 478 -12.89 28.96 -2.45
C ILE A 478 -13.60 27.59 -2.44
N PHE A 479 -14.48 27.35 -3.41
CA PHE A 479 -15.14 26.05 -3.61
C PHE A 479 -14.15 24.93 -3.90
N LYS A 480 -13.15 25.18 -4.76
CA LYS A 480 -12.10 24.21 -5.06
C LYS A 480 -11.26 23.92 -3.82
N GLN A 481 -10.94 24.97 -3.04
CA GLN A 481 -10.21 24.83 -1.77
C GLN A 481 -10.97 23.96 -0.76
N ILE A 482 -12.26 24.23 -0.55
CA ILE A 482 -13.15 23.49 0.35
C ILE A 482 -13.28 22.03 -0.11
N PHE A 483 -13.49 21.80 -1.41
CA PHE A 483 -13.60 20.45 -1.97
C PHE A 483 -12.37 19.61 -1.63
N TYR A 484 -11.15 20.15 -1.81
CA TYR A 484 -9.92 19.44 -1.47
C TYR A 484 -9.79 19.13 0.02
N LYS A 485 -10.17 20.07 0.88
CA LYS A 485 -10.21 19.86 2.34
C LYS A 485 -11.19 18.76 2.73
N LEU A 486 -12.36 18.68 2.08
CA LEU A 486 -13.34 17.61 2.30
C LEU A 486 -12.82 16.25 1.83
N VAL A 487 -12.21 16.19 0.64
CA VAL A 487 -11.65 14.95 0.10
C VAL A 487 -10.52 14.41 0.99
N ASN A 488 -9.80 15.27 1.73
CA ASN A 488 -8.78 14.83 2.67
C ASN A 488 -9.33 13.95 3.80
N PHE A 489 -10.59 14.11 4.21
CA PHE A 489 -11.23 13.22 5.20
C PHE A 489 -11.39 11.79 4.68
N ILE A 490 -11.38 11.59 3.37
CA ILE A 490 -11.51 10.30 2.69
C ILE A 490 -10.13 9.70 2.36
N SER A 491 -9.03 10.44 2.59
CA SER A 491 -7.66 9.96 2.36
C SER A 491 -7.31 8.59 2.97
N PRO A 492 -7.89 8.14 4.10
CA PRO A 492 -7.58 6.82 4.65
C PRO A 492 -8.09 5.65 3.80
N ILE A 493 -8.96 5.90 2.81
CA ILE A 493 -9.49 4.88 1.89
C ILE A 493 -8.88 4.98 0.48
N LEU A 494 -8.15 6.07 0.20
CA LEU A 494 -7.42 6.27 -1.05
C LEU A 494 -6.03 5.63 -1.00
#